data_AF-A0A6I1ZVW0-F1
#
_entry.id   AF-A0A6I1ZVW0-F1
#
_cell.length_a   1.000
_cell.length_b   1.000
_cell.length_c   1.000
_cell.angle_alpha   90.00
_cell.angle_beta   90.00
_cell.angle_gamma   90.00
#
_symmetry.space_group_name_H-M   'P 1'
#
loop_
_entity.id
_entity.type
_entity.pdbx_description
1 polymer ?
#
loop_
_entity_poly.entity_id
_entity_poly.type
_entity_poly.pdbx_seq_one_letter_code
_entity_poly.pdbx_strand_id
1 'polypeptide(L)'
;MTRQPITDPKHPERPAKPQAAGKAGKPRPSRIGAFFTTLRHKLFLVIISGVIVFAAAAAGALITYNVQRDVWEQKLRREDQQRLLDKRIELIERTVNLMGKSTAVIGQERDYTRSFLTAMAKTAQDPTKAVGIISKMLKESSEARCDIARVHADFISLLALNDIFFGERTGTAVRALQEVDPWWEADSAIKADLIEALEADFYDEELP
;
A
#
# COMPACT_ATOMS: atom_id res chain seq x y z
N MET A 1 87.41 48.37 62.55
CA MET A 1 87.98 47.38 63.50
C MET A 1 87.92 47.97 64.90
N THR A 2 86.94 47.59 65.71
CA THR A 2 86.97 47.83 67.16
C THR A 2 86.11 46.77 67.84
N ARG A 3 86.75 45.79 68.48
CA ARG A 3 86.12 44.85 69.43
C ARG A 3 86.37 45.40 70.83
N GLN A 4 85.36 45.39 71.69
CA GLN A 4 85.49 45.34 73.16
C GLN A 4 84.17 44.81 73.79
N PRO A 5 84.22 44.27 75.03
CA PRO A 5 83.70 42.93 75.30
C PRO A 5 82.58 42.83 76.36
N ILE A 6 81.89 41.69 76.29
CA ILE A 6 81.31 40.82 77.35
C ILE A 6 81.26 41.39 78.78
N THR A 7 80.07 41.42 79.38
CA THR A 7 79.78 40.79 80.70
C THR A 7 78.28 40.76 80.96
N ASP A 8 77.79 39.56 81.26
CA ASP A 8 76.49 39.24 81.85
C ASP A 8 76.84 38.49 83.16
N PRO A 9 76.15 38.73 84.29
CA PRO A 9 75.62 37.55 84.96
C PRO A 9 74.35 37.73 85.82
N LYS A 10 73.69 36.58 85.99
CA LYS A 10 72.98 36.07 87.18
C LYS A 10 71.46 36.31 87.31
N HIS A 11 70.75 35.29 86.82
CA HIS A 11 69.64 34.54 87.47
C HIS A 11 69.73 34.46 89.01
N PRO A 12 68.60 34.35 89.75
CA PRO A 12 67.73 33.14 89.82
C PRO A 12 66.22 33.52 89.85
N GLU A 13 65.18 32.67 89.85
CA GLU A 13 64.94 31.42 90.57
C GLU A 13 63.65 30.74 90.00
N ARG A 14 63.65 29.40 89.97
CA ARG A 14 62.56 28.44 89.64
C ARG A 14 61.46 28.44 90.73
N PRO A 15 60.26 27.80 90.61
CA PRO A 15 59.92 26.51 89.93
C PRO A 15 58.55 26.56 89.18
N ALA A 16 57.93 25.55 88.56
CA ALA A 16 57.86 24.11 88.74
C ALA A 16 57.37 23.41 87.45
N LYS A 17 57.77 22.13 87.27
CA LYS A 17 57.08 21.14 86.41
C LYS A 17 55.87 20.61 87.21
N PRO A 18 54.75 20.14 86.60
CA PRO A 18 54.78 18.96 85.71
C PRO A 18 53.64 18.83 84.66
N GLN A 19 53.66 17.69 83.93
CA GLN A 19 52.57 17.02 83.17
C GLN A 19 52.14 17.68 81.85
N ALA A 20 52.50 17.14 80.67
CA ALA A 20 52.12 15.88 80.03
C ALA A 20 50.72 15.89 79.38
N ALA A 21 50.72 15.41 78.13
CA ALA A 21 49.63 14.79 77.37
C ALA A 21 48.57 15.71 76.73
N GLY A 22 48.49 15.61 75.40
CA GLY A 22 47.35 16.09 74.63
C GLY A 22 47.68 16.38 73.17
N LYS A 23 48.20 15.40 72.42
CA LYS A 23 48.14 15.47 70.95
C LYS A 23 46.67 15.65 70.58
N ALA A 24 46.30 16.80 70.04
CA ALA A 24 45.00 17.06 69.46
C ALA A 24 44.72 15.96 68.41
N GLY A 25 43.87 15.00 68.77
CA GLY A 25 43.48 13.93 67.87
C GLY A 25 42.85 14.56 66.64
N LYS A 26 43.41 14.29 65.46
CA LYS A 26 42.73 14.57 64.20
C LYS A 26 41.28 14.06 64.29
N PRO A 27 40.27 14.85 63.90
CA PRO A 27 38.89 14.42 63.96
C PRO A 27 38.78 13.09 63.22
N ARG A 28 38.43 12.02 63.94
CA ARG A 28 38.14 10.72 63.32
C ARG A 28 37.01 10.96 62.34
N PRO A 29 37.15 10.59 61.05
CA PRO A 29 36.08 10.73 60.09
C PRO A 29 34.87 9.96 60.64
N SER A 30 33.72 10.64 60.74
CA SER A 30 32.50 10.02 61.23
C SER A 30 32.18 8.84 60.30
N ARG A 31 32.18 7.62 60.85
CA ARG A 31 31.87 6.40 60.07
C ARG A 31 30.49 6.49 59.40
N ILE A 32 29.60 7.31 59.96
CA ILE A 32 28.26 7.58 59.46
C ILE A 32 28.30 8.36 58.13
N GLY A 33 29.16 9.38 57.99
CA GLY A 33 29.27 10.17 56.75
C GLY A 33 29.85 9.41 55.56
N ALA A 34 30.74 8.44 55.81
CA ALA A 34 31.30 7.57 54.77
C ALA A 34 30.28 6.56 54.23
N PHE A 35 29.34 6.10 55.08
CA PHE A 35 28.25 5.22 54.67
C PHE A 35 27.21 5.92 53.78
N PHE A 36 26.82 7.16 54.11
CA PHE A 36 25.85 7.92 53.30
C PHE A 36 26.40 8.30 51.92
N THR A 37 27.70 8.57 51.81
CA THR A 37 28.35 8.90 50.53
C THR A 37 28.48 7.68 49.62
N THR A 38 28.82 6.51 50.15
CA THR A 38 28.81 5.25 49.36
C THR A 38 27.41 4.79 49.00
N LEU A 39 26.42 4.94 49.89
CA LEU A 39 25.03 4.61 49.60
C LEU A 39 24.46 5.53 48.51
N ARG A 40 24.72 6.84 48.58
CA ARG A 40 24.32 7.81 47.56
C ARG A 40 24.95 7.52 46.20
N HIS A 41 26.24 7.13 46.16
CA HIS A 41 26.90 6.76 44.91
C HIS A 41 26.31 5.49 44.30
N LYS A 42 26.05 4.45 45.11
CA LYS A 42 25.38 3.22 44.64
C LYS A 42 23.96 3.50 44.15
N LEU A 43 23.19 4.31 44.87
CA LEU A 43 21.84 4.71 44.47
C LEU A 43 21.87 5.49 43.15
N PHE A 44 22.83 6.41 43.00
CA PHE A 44 23.01 7.19 41.78
C PHE A 44 23.37 6.29 40.58
N LEU A 45 24.25 5.31 40.76
CA LEU A 45 24.57 4.32 39.73
C LEU A 45 23.35 3.49 39.31
N VAL A 46 22.53 3.05 40.28
CA VAL A 46 21.28 2.33 39.99
C VAL A 46 20.33 3.21 39.18
N ILE A 47 20.15 4.47 39.57
CA ILE A 47 19.30 5.42 38.83
C ILE A 47 19.82 5.63 37.40
N ILE A 48 21.12 5.87 37.22
CA ILE A 48 21.72 6.03 35.88
C ILE A 48 21.50 4.76 35.04
N SER A 49 21.73 3.58 35.60
CA SER A 49 21.49 2.33 34.89
C SER A 49 20.03 2.18 34.47
N GLY A 50 19.09 2.57 35.32
CA GLY A 50 17.66 2.58 35.00
C GLY A 50 17.33 3.56 33.87
N VAL A 51 17.91 4.76 33.89
CA VAL A 51 17.73 5.76 32.82
C VAL A 51 18.31 5.27 31.50
N ILE A 52 19.47 4.62 31.50
CA ILE A 52 20.09 4.06 30.29
C ILE A 52 19.22 2.94 29.71
N VAL A 53 18.75 2.00 30.55
CA VAL A 53 17.86 0.91 30.10
C VAL A 53 16.56 1.48 29.56
N PHE A 54 15.97 2.48 30.22
CA PHE A 54 14.77 3.15 29.74
C PHE A 54 14.99 3.87 28.40
N ALA A 55 16.10 4.61 28.26
CA ALA A 55 16.45 5.28 27.01
C ALA A 55 16.67 4.28 25.86
N ALA A 56 17.35 3.16 26.13
CA ALA A 56 17.54 2.10 25.14
C ALA A 56 16.22 1.44 24.74
N ALA A 57 15.31 1.19 25.69
CA ALA A 57 13.99 0.64 25.41
C ALA A 57 13.13 1.62 24.58
N ALA A 58 13.14 2.91 24.91
CA ALA A 58 12.43 3.94 24.16
C ALA A 58 12.97 4.09 22.73
N ALA A 59 14.31 4.11 22.57
CA ALA A 59 14.94 4.15 21.26
C ALA A 59 14.61 2.89 20.43
N GLY A 60 14.68 1.70 21.04
CA GLY A 60 14.31 0.44 20.40
C GLY A 60 12.84 0.41 19.97
N ALA A 61 11.93 0.94 20.79
CA ALA A 61 10.52 1.04 20.45
C ALA A 61 10.27 1.99 19.27
N LEU A 62 10.94 3.16 19.24
CA LEU A 62 10.82 4.11 18.13
C LEU A 62 11.37 3.55 16.81
N ILE A 63 12.52 2.88 16.86
CA ILE A 63 13.10 2.22 15.67
C ILE A 63 12.17 1.11 15.17
N THR A 64 11.68 0.26 16.08
CA THR A 64 10.76 -0.83 15.73
C THR A 64 9.47 -0.31 15.13
N TYR A 65 8.91 0.76 15.69
CA TYR A 65 7.70 1.41 15.16
C TYR A 65 7.91 1.92 13.73
N ASN A 66 9.01 2.63 13.47
CA ASN A 66 9.30 3.15 12.13
C ASN A 66 9.55 2.02 11.12
N VAL A 67 10.32 0.99 11.48
CA VAL A 67 10.57 -0.16 10.59
C VAL A 67 9.29 -0.95 10.32
N GLN A 68 8.45 -1.16 11.34
CA GLN A 68 7.16 -1.82 11.14
C GLN A 68 6.26 -1.01 10.21
N ARG A 69 6.22 0.32 10.38
CA ARG A 69 5.46 1.21 9.52
C ARG A 69 5.91 1.10 8.06
N ASP A 70 7.21 1.16 7.80
CA ASP A 70 7.74 1.03 6.43
C ASP A 70 7.39 -0.33 5.81
N VAL A 71 7.50 -1.42 6.57
CA VAL A 71 7.10 -2.76 6.11
C VAL A 71 5.60 -2.84 5.84
N TRP A 72 4.78 -2.21 6.68
CA TRP A 72 3.34 -2.14 6.47
C TRP A 72 2.96 -1.31 5.24
N GLU A 73 3.57 -0.15 5.05
CA GLU A 73 3.35 0.70 3.88
C GLU A 73 3.79 -0.01 2.59
N GLN A 74 4.92 -0.72 2.61
CA GLN A 74 5.36 -1.55 1.48
C GLN A 74 4.39 -2.71 1.18
N LYS A 75 3.88 -3.38 2.22
CA LYS A 75 2.88 -4.44 2.04
C LYS A 75 1.59 -3.91 1.46
N LEU A 76 1.07 -2.81 1.99
CA LEU A 76 -0.14 -2.15 1.49
C LEU A 76 0.03 -1.76 0.01
N ARG A 77 1.16 -1.14 -0.36
CA ARG A 77 1.44 -0.80 -1.77
C ARG A 77 1.48 -2.03 -2.67
N ARG A 78 2.11 -3.12 -2.24
CA ARG A 78 2.14 -4.38 -3.02
C ARG A 78 0.77 -5.02 -3.14
N GLU A 79 -0.02 -5.03 -2.07
CA GLU A 79 -1.39 -5.56 -2.10
C GLU A 79 -2.29 -4.74 -3.03
N ASP A 80 -2.17 -3.40 -3.00
CA ASP A 80 -2.91 -2.52 -3.90
C ASP A 80 -2.48 -2.71 -5.36
N GLN A 81 -1.18 -2.85 -5.63
CA GLN A 81 -0.65 -3.19 -6.96
C GLN A 81 -1.16 -4.55 -7.45
N GLN A 82 -1.16 -5.57 -6.60
CA GLN A 82 -1.69 -6.89 -6.95
C GLN A 82 -3.18 -6.83 -7.28
N ARG A 83 -3.97 -6.13 -6.47
CA ARG A 83 -5.41 -5.93 -6.75
C ARG A 83 -5.65 -5.20 -8.06
N LEU A 84 -4.82 -4.20 -8.38
CA LEU A 84 -4.90 -3.49 -9.65
C LEU A 84 -4.61 -4.43 -10.83
N LEU A 85 -3.54 -5.22 -10.74
CA LEU A 85 -3.17 -6.21 -11.77
C LEU A 85 -4.28 -7.25 -11.94
N ASP A 86 -4.80 -7.81 -10.85
CA ASP A 86 -5.90 -8.78 -10.89
C ASP A 86 -7.14 -8.19 -11.58
N LYS A 87 -7.45 -6.91 -11.30
CA LYS A 87 -8.55 -6.21 -11.95
C LYS A 87 -8.33 -5.97 -13.43
N ARG A 88 -7.12 -5.59 -13.84
CA ARG A 88 -6.77 -5.44 -15.25
C ARG A 88 -6.84 -6.75 -16.01
N ILE A 89 -6.35 -7.85 -15.43
CA ILE A 89 -6.47 -9.19 -16.01
C ILE A 89 -7.95 -9.57 -16.15
N GLU A 90 -8.76 -9.38 -15.10
CA GLU A 90 -10.19 -9.63 -15.15
C GLU A 90 -10.88 -8.84 -16.28
N LEU A 91 -10.52 -7.56 -16.45
CA LEU A 91 -11.07 -6.70 -17.49
C LEU A 91 -10.66 -7.14 -18.90
N ILE A 92 -9.40 -7.52 -19.11
CA ILE A 92 -8.93 -8.06 -20.39
C ILE A 92 -9.70 -9.34 -20.74
N GLU A 93 -9.78 -10.29 -19.81
CA GLU A 93 -10.50 -11.56 -20.01
C GLU A 93 -11.97 -11.32 -20.34
N ARG A 94 -12.63 -10.42 -19.61
CA ARG A 94 -14.04 -10.08 -19.86
C ARG A 94 -14.23 -9.38 -21.20
N THR A 95 -13.32 -8.50 -21.59
CA THR A 95 -13.35 -7.80 -22.88
C THR A 95 -13.22 -8.80 -24.03
N VAL A 96 -12.22 -9.67 -23.99
CA VAL A 96 -11.99 -10.70 -25.02
C VAL A 96 -13.17 -11.68 -25.08
N ASN A 97 -13.67 -12.14 -23.94
CA ASN A 97 -14.83 -13.03 -23.88
C ASN A 97 -16.09 -12.37 -24.47
N LEU A 98 -16.31 -11.09 -24.16
CA LEU A 98 -17.48 -10.37 -24.68
C LEU A 98 -17.38 -10.12 -26.19
N MET A 99 -16.19 -9.78 -26.70
CA MET A 99 -15.93 -9.71 -28.14
C MET A 99 -16.20 -11.07 -28.81
N GLY A 100 -15.74 -12.17 -28.21
CA GLY A 100 -16.04 -13.53 -28.68
C GLY A 100 -17.55 -13.81 -28.69
N LYS A 101 -18.26 -13.51 -27.61
CA LYS A 101 -19.72 -13.70 -27.51
C LYS A 101 -20.49 -12.86 -28.52
N SER A 102 -20.07 -11.63 -28.78
CA SER A 102 -20.75 -10.74 -29.74
C SER A 102 -20.83 -11.40 -31.12
N THR A 103 -19.74 -12.00 -31.60
CA THR A 103 -19.73 -12.68 -32.90
C THR A 103 -20.71 -13.86 -32.96
N ALA A 104 -20.84 -14.62 -31.86
CA ALA A 104 -21.81 -15.71 -31.75
C ALA A 104 -23.26 -15.20 -31.76
N VAL A 105 -23.58 -14.17 -30.97
CA VAL A 105 -24.93 -13.61 -30.86
C VAL A 105 -25.36 -12.97 -32.19
N ILE A 106 -24.46 -12.26 -32.89
CA ILE A 106 -24.74 -11.66 -34.20
C ILE A 106 -24.93 -12.74 -35.27
N GLY A 107 -24.12 -13.80 -35.23
CA GLY A 107 -24.30 -14.96 -36.10
C GLY A 107 -25.69 -15.56 -35.94
N GLN A 108 -26.11 -15.73 -34.69
CA GLN A 108 -27.44 -16.25 -34.35
C GLN A 108 -28.57 -15.34 -34.85
N GLU A 109 -28.46 -14.02 -34.70
CA GLU A 109 -29.45 -13.07 -35.24
C GLU A 109 -29.56 -13.13 -36.77
N ARG A 110 -28.43 -13.22 -37.47
CA ARG A 110 -28.41 -13.36 -38.93
C ARG A 110 -29.07 -14.65 -39.38
N ASP A 111 -28.84 -15.75 -38.68
CA ASP A 111 -29.48 -17.03 -38.96
C ASP A 111 -30.99 -17.02 -38.66
N TYR A 112 -31.42 -16.35 -37.58
CA TYR A 112 -32.84 -16.12 -37.32
C TYR A 112 -33.49 -15.26 -38.40
N THR A 113 -32.82 -14.20 -38.84
CA THR A 113 -33.34 -13.33 -39.90
C THR A 113 -33.49 -14.10 -41.22
N ARG A 114 -32.49 -14.90 -41.59
CA ARG A 114 -32.55 -15.76 -42.79
C ARG A 114 -33.66 -16.81 -42.69
N SER A 115 -33.77 -17.49 -41.55
CA SER A 115 -34.81 -18.52 -41.34
C SER A 115 -36.21 -17.90 -41.33
N PHE A 116 -36.37 -16.71 -40.74
CA PHE A 116 -37.61 -15.94 -40.79
C PHE A 116 -38.00 -15.57 -42.22
N LEU A 117 -37.08 -14.98 -43.01
CA LEU A 117 -37.33 -14.63 -44.41
C LEU A 117 -37.70 -15.87 -45.24
N THR A 118 -37.02 -16.99 -45.00
CA THR A 118 -37.30 -18.27 -45.67
C THR A 118 -38.68 -18.82 -45.26
N ALA A 119 -39.04 -18.73 -43.98
CA ALA A 119 -40.32 -19.17 -43.47
C ALA A 119 -41.47 -18.30 -44.00
N MET A 120 -41.27 -16.98 -44.07
CA MET A 120 -42.21 -16.02 -44.66
C MET A 120 -42.43 -16.30 -46.16
N ALA A 121 -41.36 -16.55 -46.92
CA ALA A 121 -41.47 -16.93 -48.33
C ALA A 121 -42.26 -18.24 -48.53
N LYS A 122 -42.11 -19.22 -47.63
CA LYS A 122 -42.88 -20.48 -47.65
C LYS A 122 -44.34 -20.30 -47.22
N THR A 123 -44.61 -19.44 -46.23
CA THR A 123 -45.99 -19.17 -45.75
C THR A 123 -46.78 -18.28 -46.69
N ALA A 124 -46.14 -17.48 -47.54
CA ALA A 124 -46.79 -16.82 -48.67
C ALA A 124 -47.47 -17.81 -49.63
N GLN A 125 -47.08 -19.09 -49.61
CA GLN A 125 -47.72 -20.17 -50.40
C GLN A 125 -48.86 -20.89 -49.65
N ASP A 126 -48.95 -20.78 -48.30
CA ASP A 126 -49.94 -21.49 -47.49
C ASP A 126 -50.35 -20.64 -46.25
N PRO A 127 -51.37 -19.77 -46.36
CA PRO A 127 -51.69 -18.73 -45.38
C PRO A 127 -52.25 -19.27 -44.06
N THR A 128 -52.75 -20.52 -44.03
CA THR A 128 -53.36 -21.12 -42.83
C THR A 128 -52.34 -21.43 -41.73
N LYS A 129 -51.05 -21.58 -42.05
CA LYS A 129 -49.96 -21.85 -41.09
C LYS A 129 -49.17 -20.59 -40.70
N ALA A 130 -49.46 -19.45 -41.34
CA ALA A 130 -48.67 -18.23 -41.21
C ALA A 130 -48.64 -17.69 -39.78
N VAL A 131 -49.79 -17.67 -39.09
CA VAL A 131 -49.91 -17.02 -37.77
C VAL A 131 -49.04 -17.72 -36.70
N GLY A 132 -49.01 -19.05 -36.67
CA GLY A 132 -48.20 -19.79 -35.69
C GLY A 132 -46.70 -19.70 -35.94
N ILE A 133 -46.29 -19.67 -37.21
CA ILE A 133 -44.89 -19.50 -37.60
C ILE A 133 -44.43 -18.07 -37.28
N ILE A 134 -45.25 -17.06 -37.62
CA ILE A 134 -44.97 -15.66 -37.31
C ILE A 134 -44.85 -15.44 -35.81
N SER A 135 -45.76 -15.97 -34.98
CA SER A 135 -45.69 -15.74 -33.53
C SER A 135 -44.46 -16.39 -32.89
N LYS A 136 -44.11 -17.61 -33.31
CA LYS A 136 -42.90 -18.30 -32.84
C LYS A 136 -41.64 -17.53 -33.21
N MET A 137 -41.54 -17.12 -34.48
CA MET A 137 -40.37 -16.37 -34.98
C MET A 137 -40.27 -14.98 -34.35
N LEU A 138 -41.40 -14.31 -34.08
CA LEU A 138 -41.41 -13.03 -33.40
C LEU A 138 -40.89 -13.14 -31.97
N LYS A 139 -41.25 -14.23 -31.26
CA LYS A 139 -40.74 -14.51 -29.92
C LYS A 139 -39.23 -14.78 -29.95
N GLU A 140 -38.76 -15.69 -30.81
CA GLU A 140 -37.33 -16.00 -30.94
C GLU A 140 -36.52 -14.76 -31.36
N SER A 141 -37.04 -13.95 -32.27
CA SER A 141 -36.42 -12.67 -32.66
C SER A 141 -36.38 -11.65 -31.51
N SER A 142 -37.43 -11.59 -30.69
CA SER A 142 -37.44 -10.70 -29.52
C SER A 142 -36.42 -11.10 -28.46
N GLU A 143 -36.24 -12.41 -28.23
CA GLU A 143 -35.24 -12.94 -27.31
C GLU A 143 -33.82 -12.61 -27.81
N ALA A 144 -33.54 -12.85 -29.10
CA ALA A 144 -32.24 -12.51 -29.70
C ALA A 144 -31.93 -11.00 -29.61
N ARG A 145 -32.92 -10.13 -29.83
CA ARG A 145 -32.74 -8.67 -29.69
C ARG A 145 -32.45 -8.24 -28.25
N CYS A 146 -33.09 -8.87 -27.27
CA CYS A 146 -32.80 -8.63 -25.86
C CYS A 146 -31.37 -9.05 -25.51
N ASP A 147 -30.90 -10.18 -26.04
CA ASP A 147 -29.52 -10.64 -25.83
C ASP A 147 -28.50 -9.69 -26.45
N ILE A 148 -28.76 -9.18 -27.66
CA ILE A 148 -27.91 -8.16 -28.30
C ILE A 148 -27.86 -6.88 -27.45
N ALA A 149 -29.01 -6.40 -26.99
CA ALA A 149 -29.07 -5.21 -26.14
C ALA A 149 -28.29 -5.39 -24.83
N ARG A 150 -28.35 -6.59 -24.24
CA ARG A 150 -27.58 -6.94 -23.04
C ARG A 150 -26.08 -6.97 -23.31
N VAL A 151 -25.65 -7.64 -24.38
CA VAL A 151 -24.24 -7.68 -24.80
C VAL A 151 -23.72 -6.28 -25.09
N HIS A 152 -24.53 -5.43 -25.72
CA HIS A 152 -24.19 -4.04 -25.99
C HIS A 152 -24.01 -3.24 -24.69
N ALA A 153 -24.94 -3.35 -23.74
CA ALA A 153 -24.85 -2.67 -22.45
C ALA A 153 -23.61 -3.13 -21.65
N ASP A 154 -23.37 -4.45 -21.60
CA ASP A 154 -22.19 -5.03 -20.94
C ASP A 154 -20.90 -4.51 -21.60
N PHE A 155 -20.90 -4.34 -22.92
CA PHE A 155 -19.75 -3.86 -23.67
C PHE A 155 -19.42 -2.40 -23.36
N ILE A 156 -20.42 -1.52 -23.40
CA ILE A 156 -20.24 -0.10 -23.05
C ILE A 156 -19.72 0.04 -21.61
N SER A 157 -20.27 -0.74 -20.68
CA SER A 157 -19.77 -0.76 -19.30
C SER A 157 -18.32 -1.25 -19.20
N LEU A 158 -17.93 -2.27 -19.97
CA LEU A 158 -16.55 -2.76 -19.97
C LEU A 158 -15.58 -1.75 -20.59
N LEU A 159 -15.97 -1.09 -21.69
CA LEU A 159 -15.13 -0.05 -22.30
C LEU A 159 -14.87 1.11 -21.34
N ALA A 160 -15.89 1.55 -20.59
CA ALA A 160 -15.72 2.58 -19.58
C ALA A 160 -14.78 2.14 -18.44
N LEU A 161 -14.85 0.87 -18.03
CA LEU A 161 -13.91 0.32 -17.04
C LEU A 161 -12.49 0.22 -17.60
N ASN A 162 -12.33 -0.18 -18.85
CA ASN A 162 -11.03 -0.22 -19.51
C ASN A 162 -10.39 1.18 -19.58
N ASP A 163 -11.16 2.21 -19.92
CA ASP A 163 -10.69 3.60 -19.94
C ASP A 163 -10.26 4.12 -18.55
N ILE A 164 -10.88 3.64 -17.47
CA ILE A 164 -10.53 4.02 -16.09
C ILE A 164 -9.29 3.29 -15.58
N PHE A 165 -9.18 1.99 -15.86
CA PHE A 165 -8.16 1.11 -15.28
C PHE A 165 -6.88 1.05 -16.12
N PHE A 166 -6.91 1.47 -17.38
CA PHE A 166 -5.76 1.48 -18.27
C PHE A 166 -5.36 2.91 -18.66
N GLY A 167 -4.29 3.02 -19.45
CA GLY A 167 -3.68 4.29 -19.82
C GLY A 167 -4.35 4.99 -21.01
N GLU A 168 -3.71 6.05 -21.47
CA GLU A 168 -4.19 6.89 -22.58
C GLU A 168 -4.29 6.13 -23.91
N ARG A 169 -3.45 5.10 -24.12
CA ARG A 169 -3.47 4.28 -25.33
C ARG A 169 -4.78 3.51 -25.41
N THR A 170 -5.14 2.81 -24.33
CA THR A 170 -6.43 2.11 -24.21
C THR A 170 -7.58 3.09 -24.37
N GLY A 171 -7.55 4.24 -23.69
CA GLY A 171 -8.61 5.25 -23.80
C GLY A 171 -8.79 5.80 -25.22
N THR A 172 -7.72 5.87 -26.02
CA THR A 172 -7.80 6.26 -27.43
C THR A 172 -8.44 5.17 -28.29
N ALA A 173 -8.03 3.91 -28.09
CA ALA A 173 -8.62 2.77 -28.80
C ALA A 173 -10.10 2.56 -28.43
N VAL A 174 -10.47 2.76 -27.15
CA VAL A 174 -11.85 2.75 -26.67
C VAL A 174 -12.70 3.78 -27.40
N ARG A 175 -12.22 5.03 -27.51
CA ARG A 175 -12.94 6.10 -28.23
C ARG A 175 -13.13 5.77 -29.70
N ALA A 176 -12.09 5.29 -30.38
CA ALA A 176 -12.17 4.86 -31.78
C ALA A 176 -13.22 3.76 -31.98
N LEU A 177 -13.32 2.81 -31.05
CA LEU A 177 -14.30 1.73 -31.11
C LEU A 177 -15.73 2.20 -30.80
N GLN A 178 -15.90 3.21 -29.94
CA GLN A 178 -17.20 3.82 -29.63
C GLN A 178 -17.77 4.67 -30.77
N GLU A 179 -16.93 5.16 -31.68
CA GLU A 179 -17.37 5.92 -32.86
C GLU A 179 -18.08 5.03 -33.90
N VAL A 180 -17.91 3.71 -33.81
CA VAL A 180 -18.60 2.75 -34.68
C VAL A 180 -19.87 2.26 -34.00
N ASP A 181 -21.03 2.61 -34.57
CA ASP A 181 -22.32 2.07 -34.15
C ASP A 181 -22.93 1.20 -35.26
N PRO A 182 -23.11 -0.12 -35.04
CA PRO A 182 -22.77 -0.84 -33.82
C PRO A 182 -21.29 -1.28 -33.75
N TRP A 183 -20.70 -1.24 -32.55
CA TRP A 183 -19.26 -1.48 -32.33
C TRP A 183 -18.77 -2.84 -32.84
N TRP A 184 -19.64 -3.84 -32.88
CA TRP A 184 -19.30 -5.17 -33.37
C TRP A 184 -19.14 -5.23 -34.89
N GLU A 185 -19.54 -4.20 -35.62
CA GLU A 185 -19.25 -4.03 -37.04
C GLU A 185 -17.95 -3.26 -37.30
N ALA A 186 -17.26 -2.79 -36.25
CA ALA A 186 -15.95 -2.18 -36.39
C ALA A 186 -14.95 -3.12 -37.08
N ASP A 187 -14.02 -2.53 -37.84
CA ASP A 187 -12.97 -3.28 -38.49
C ASP A 187 -12.20 -4.13 -37.47
N SER A 188 -11.79 -5.31 -37.91
CA SER A 188 -10.85 -6.18 -37.22
C SER A 188 -9.62 -5.43 -36.72
N ALA A 189 -9.13 -4.44 -37.47
CA ALA A 189 -8.02 -3.57 -37.06
C ALA A 189 -8.38 -2.76 -35.80
N ILE A 190 -9.52 -2.05 -35.79
CA ILE A 190 -9.94 -1.24 -34.62
C ILE A 190 -10.13 -2.11 -33.37
N LYS A 191 -10.67 -3.33 -33.55
CA LYS A 191 -10.81 -4.29 -32.45
C LYS A 191 -9.46 -4.81 -31.95
N ALA A 192 -8.55 -5.12 -32.86
CA ALA A 192 -7.19 -5.56 -32.52
C ALA A 192 -6.41 -4.45 -31.81
N ASP A 193 -6.54 -3.20 -32.26
CA ASP A 193 -5.92 -2.02 -31.65
C ASP A 193 -6.33 -1.87 -30.18
N LEU A 194 -7.60 -2.16 -29.83
CA LEU A 194 -8.02 -2.17 -28.42
C LEU A 194 -7.31 -3.26 -27.60
N ILE A 195 -7.16 -4.47 -28.15
CA ILE A 195 -6.46 -5.56 -27.45
C ILE A 195 -4.97 -5.25 -27.30
N GLU A 196 -4.33 -4.74 -28.36
CA GLU A 196 -2.93 -4.33 -28.33
C GLU A 196 -2.70 -3.15 -27.37
N ALA A 197 -3.62 -2.18 -27.31
CA ALA A 197 -3.54 -1.08 -26.37
C ALA A 197 -3.68 -1.55 -24.91
N LEU A 198 -4.61 -2.47 -24.64
CA LEU A 198 -4.76 -3.10 -23.32
C LEU A 198 -3.50 -3.86 -22.90
N GLU A 199 -2.90 -4.62 -23.83
CA GLU A 199 -1.66 -5.36 -23.60
C GLU A 199 -0.48 -4.40 -23.37
N ALA A 200 -0.35 -3.37 -24.20
CA ALA A 200 0.70 -2.38 -24.07
C ALA A 200 0.61 -1.63 -22.73
N ASP A 201 -0.58 -1.11 -22.38
CA ASP A 201 -0.78 -0.41 -21.10
C ASP A 201 -0.63 -1.35 -19.89
N PHE A 202 -0.83 -2.66 -20.07
CA PHE A 202 -0.56 -3.65 -19.03
C PHE A 202 0.93 -3.82 -18.76
N TYR A 203 1.79 -3.72 -19.78
CA TYR A 203 3.24 -3.91 -19.66
C TYR A 203 4.06 -2.60 -19.54
N ASP A 204 3.56 -1.48 -20.07
CA ASP A 204 4.25 -0.18 -20.09
C ASP A 204 4.21 0.52 -18.72
N GLU A 205 3.39 0.06 -17.78
CA GLU A 205 3.40 0.63 -16.44
C GLU A 205 4.65 0.17 -15.69
N GLU A 206 5.69 1.01 -15.73
CA GLU A 206 6.70 1.06 -14.68
C GLU A 206 5.95 1.25 -13.35
N LEU A 207 5.61 0.14 -12.69
CA LEU A 207 5.06 0.10 -11.35
C LEU A 207 5.91 1.03 -10.46
N PRO A 208 5.40 2.18 -10.00
CA PRO A 208 6.16 3.08 -9.14
C PRO A 208 6.48 2.46 -7.77
#